data_AF-A0A8S3WXY0-F1
#
_entry.id   AF-A0A8S3WXY0-F1
#
_cell.length_a   1.000
_cell.length_b   1.000
_cell.length_c   1.000
_cell.angle_alpha   90.00
_cell.angle_beta   90.00
_cell.angle_gamma   90.00
#
_symmetry.space_group_name_H-M   'P 1'
#
loop_
_entity.id
_entity.type
_entity.pdbx_description
1 polymer ?
#
loop_
_entity_poly.entity_id
_entity_poly.type
_entity_poly.pdbx_seq_one_letter_code
_entity_poly.pdbx_strand_id
1 'polypeptide(L)'
;MSVDCWACGVQVPDGCYIKCSKKQCEKVYDLKCLGLTENKFSSFSDKRTKQWVCPECACSKPKRYDPNTPITDTPDLKTFTPSANVNTQRGSRMQLMDESIVECDNNSNDKLLSEFRQLKYEVLSRLDVQTNIIKHLQEICFSTKTELEELKIKMKVFQNKLFPTDLLSTQN
;
A
#
# COMPACT_ATOMS: atom_id res chain seq x y z
N MET A 1 -25.05 -24.48 -5.05
CA MET A 1 -23.75 -24.82 -5.67
C MET A 1 -22.79 -23.73 -5.27
N SER A 2 -21.77 -24.05 -4.49
CA SER A 2 -20.82 -23.02 -4.04
C SER A 2 -20.04 -22.42 -5.22
N VAL A 3 -19.94 -21.09 -5.29
CA VAL A 3 -19.22 -20.38 -6.35
C VAL A 3 -18.10 -19.56 -5.75
N ASP A 4 -16.92 -19.58 -6.37
CA ASP A 4 -15.77 -18.84 -5.90
C ASP A 4 -15.83 -17.37 -6.33
N CYS A 5 -15.54 -16.47 -5.38
CA CYS A 5 -15.45 -15.04 -5.64
C CYS A 5 -14.18 -14.72 -6.43
N TRP A 6 -14.32 -14.01 -7.55
CA TRP A 6 -13.19 -13.59 -8.38
C TRP A 6 -12.23 -12.62 -7.66
N ALA A 7 -12.73 -11.82 -6.71
CA ALA A 7 -11.91 -10.81 -6.02
C ALA A 7 -11.04 -11.39 -4.90
N CYS A 8 -11.56 -12.35 -4.13
CA CYS A 8 -10.88 -12.88 -2.94
C CYS A 8 -10.58 -14.38 -3.01
N GLY A 9 -11.07 -15.09 -4.04
CA GLY A 9 -10.90 -16.54 -4.19
C GLY A 9 -11.66 -17.38 -3.17
N VAL A 10 -12.46 -16.76 -2.29
CA VAL A 10 -13.23 -17.46 -1.25
C VAL A 10 -14.53 -18.00 -1.83
N GLN A 11 -14.89 -19.19 -1.39
CA GLN A 11 -16.12 -19.87 -1.72
C GLN A 11 -17.32 -19.14 -1.10
N VAL A 12 -18.27 -18.70 -1.93
CA VAL A 12 -19.42 -17.90 -1.51
C VAL A 12 -20.67 -18.79 -1.39
N PRO A 13 -21.47 -18.63 -0.31
CA PRO A 13 -22.77 -19.28 -0.19
C PRO A 13 -23.72 -18.88 -1.32
N ASP A 14 -24.66 -19.78 -1.67
CA ASP A 14 -25.72 -19.49 -2.64
C ASP A 14 -26.51 -18.24 -2.21
N GLY A 15 -26.66 -17.26 -3.12
CA GLY A 15 -27.45 -16.05 -2.88
C GLY A 15 -26.67 -14.85 -2.32
N CYS A 16 -25.42 -15.03 -1.86
CA CYS A 16 -24.56 -13.94 -1.36
C CYS A 16 -23.56 -13.43 -2.42
N TYR A 17 -23.90 -13.55 -3.70
CA TYR A 17 -23.02 -13.18 -4.80
C TYR A 17 -23.76 -12.48 -5.94
N ILE A 18 -23.00 -11.78 -6.79
CA ILE A 18 -23.50 -11.15 -8.01
C ILE A 18 -22.59 -11.51 -9.20
N LYS A 19 -23.20 -11.80 -10.36
CA LYS A 19 -22.50 -12.15 -11.60
C LYS A 19 -22.47 -10.97 -12.56
N CYS A 20 -21.33 -10.74 -13.20
CA CYS A 20 -21.21 -9.72 -14.24
C CYS A 20 -22.13 -10.05 -15.44
N SER A 21 -22.93 -9.07 -15.86
CA SER A 21 -23.86 -9.19 -17.00
C SER A 21 -23.18 -9.29 -18.36
N LYS A 22 -21.88 -8.96 -18.45
CA LYS A 22 -21.13 -9.05 -19.69
C LYS A 22 -20.82 -10.52 -20.01
N LYS A 23 -21.34 -11.01 -21.14
CA LYS A 23 -21.20 -12.40 -21.61
C LYS A 23 -19.74 -12.92 -21.64
N GLN A 24 -18.77 -12.04 -21.90
CA GLN A 24 -17.35 -12.42 -21.96
C GLN A 24 -16.64 -12.42 -20.60
N CYS A 25 -17.26 -11.87 -19.56
CA CYS A 25 -16.63 -11.71 -18.26
C CYS A 25 -16.99 -12.88 -17.35
N GLU A 26 -18.27 -13.23 -17.25
CA GLU A 26 -18.80 -14.33 -16.41
C GLU A 26 -18.34 -14.38 -14.94
N LYS A 27 -17.54 -13.42 -14.49
CA LYS A 27 -16.99 -13.33 -13.14
C LYS A 27 -18.09 -13.14 -12.11
N VAL A 28 -17.90 -13.82 -10.98
CA VAL A 28 -18.78 -13.79 -9.81
C VAL A 28 -18.06 -13.10 -8.67
N TYR A 29 -18.78 -12.28 -7.92
CA TYR A 29 -18.24 -11.52 -6.80
C TYR A 29 -19.12 -11.70 -5.57
N ASP A 30 -18.48 -11.92 -4.43
CA ASP A 30 -19.11 -11.80 -3.11
C ASP A 30 -19.60 -10.35 -2.91
N LEU A 31 -20.82 -10.20 -2.38
CA LEU A 31 -21.36 -8.91 -1.98
C LEU A 31 -20.44 -8.18 -1.01
N LYS A 32 -19.77 -8.90 -0.09
CA LYS A 32 -18.82 -8.33 0.87
C LYS A 32 -17.61 -7.69 0.18
N CYS A 33 -17.08 -8.33 -0.86
CA CYS A 33 -15.96 -7.79 -1.64
C CYS A 33 -16.34 -6.52 -2.41
N LEU A 34 -17.63 -6.30 -2.67
CA LEU A 34 -18.16 -5.10 -3.31
C LEU A 34 -18.61 -4.03 -2.30
N GLY A 35 -18.48 -4.28 -0.99
CA GLY A 35 -19.01 -3.40 0.06
C GLY A 35 -20.53 -3.29 0.04
N LEU A 36 -21.23 -4.32 -0.46
CA LEU A 36 -22.68 -4.41 -0.46
C LEU A 36 -23.15 -5.24 0.74
N THR A 37 -24.05 -4.67 1.53
CA THR A 37 -24.79 -5.42 2.54
C THR A 37 -25.96 -6.15 1.90
N GLU A 38 -26.42 -7.24 2.51
CA GLU A 38 -27.58 -8.01 2.02
C GLU A 38 -28.83 -7.15 1.87
N ASN A 39 -29.07 -6.23 2.82
CA ASN A 39 -30.19 -5.27 2.76
C ASN A 39 -30.09 -4.33 1.56
N LYS A 40 -28.87 -3.90 1.20
CA LYS A 40 -28.65 -3.04 0.04
C LYS A 40 -28.82 -3.84 -1.25
N PHE A 41 -28.40 -5.09 -1.26
CA PHE A 41 -28.57 -5.97 -2.41
C PHE A 41 -30.03 -6.37 -2.64
N SER A 42 -30.81 -6.66 -1.58
CA SER A 42 -32.24 -6.98 -1.69
C SER A 42 -33.07 -5.79 -2.18
N SER A 43 -32.60 -4.55 -1.98
CA SER A 43 -33.21 -3.35 -2.56
C SER A 43 -32.97 -3.21 -4.07
N PHE A 44 -32.10 -4.02 -4.68
CA PHE A 44 -31.86 -3.96 -6.11
C PHE A 44 -33.03 -4.61 -6.85
N SER A 45 -33.55 -3.91 -7.86
CA SER A 45 -34.49 -4.53 -8.79
C SER A 45 -33.80 -5.64 -9.58
N ASP A 46 -34.55 -6.67 -9.95
CA ASP A 46 -34.05 -7.77 -10.79
C ASP A 46 -33.37 -7.27 -12.07
N LYS A 47 -33.89 -6.18 -12.63
CA LYS A 47 -33.32 -5.51 -13.80
C LYS A 47 -31.91 -4.98 -13.51
N ARG A 48 -31.71 -4.33 -12.35
CA ARG A 48 -30.41 -3.79 -11.94
C ARG A 48 -29.40 -4.91 -11.68
N THR A 49 -29.83 -5.98 -11.03
CA THR A 49 -28.97 -7.16 -10.77
C THR A 49 -28.55 -7.83 -12.08
N LYS A 50 -29.47 -8.00 -13.04
CA LYS A 50 -29.17 -8.55 -14.37
C LYS A 50 -28.33 -7.64 -15.26
N GLN A 51 -28.30 -6.34 -15.00
CA GLN A 51 -27.51 -5.35 -15.76
C GLN A 51 -26.21 -4.97 -15.05
N TRP A 52 -25.91 -5.57 -13.90
CA TRP A 52 -24.72 -5.23 -13.13
C TRP A 52 -23.45 -5.55 -13.92
N VAL A 53 -22.47 -4.65 -13.87
CA VAL A 53 -21.19 -4.78 -14.58
C VAL A 53 -20.08 -4.72 -13.54
N CYS A 54 -19.15 -5.66 -13.59
CA CYS A 54 -18.04 -5.69 -12.65
C CYS A 54 -17.11 -4.48 -12.85
N PRO A 55 -16.32 -4.10 -11.81
CA PRO A 55 -15.41 -2.97 -11.88
C PRO A 55 -14.43 -3.04 -13.06
N GLU A 56 -13.89 -4.22 -13.36
CA GLU A 56 -12.99 -4.40 -14.50
C GLU A 56 -13.68 -4.06 -15.83
N CYS A 57 -14.87 -4.60 -16.07
CA CYS A 57 -15.63 -4.35 -17.30
C CYS A 57 -16.15 -2.91 -17.40
N ALA A 58 -16.40 -2.26 -16.27
CA ALA A 58 -16.76 -0.85 -16.23
C ALA A 58 -15.57 0.02 -16.64
N CYS A 59 -14.37 -0.29 -16.14
CA CYS A 59 -13.14 0.43 -16.45
C CYS A 59 -12.61 0.18 -17.88
N SER A 60 -12.91 -0.97 -18.49
CA SER A 60 -12.53 -1.24 -19.89
C SER A 60 -13.37 -0.48 -20.92
N LYS A 61 -14.45 0.20 -20.52
CA LYS A 61 -15.24 0.99 -21.48
C LYS A 61 -14.45 2.23 -21.85
N PRO A 62 -14.24 2.51 -23.16
CA PRO A 62 -13.67 3.78 -23.57
C PRO A 62 -14.55 4.89 -22.99
N LYS A 63 -13.93 5.88 -22.35
CA LYS A 63 -14.63 7.07 -21.88
C LYS A 63 -15.35 7.64 -23.10
N ARG A 64 -16.68 7.78 -23.00
CA ARG A 64 -17.48 8.35 -24.10
C ARG A 64 -16.84 9.66 -24.49
N TYR A 65 -16.62 9.84 -25.78
CA TYR A 65 -16.25 11.12 -26.35
C TYR A 65 -17.26 12.16 -25.86
N ASP A 66 -16.81 13.06 -25.00
CA ASP A 66 -17.59 14.20 -24.55
C ASP A 66 -17.23 15.35 -25.51
N PRO A 67 -18.12 15.72 -26.44
CA PRO A 67 -17.88 16.77 -27.42
C PRO A 67 -17.63 18.15 -26.79
N ASN A 68 -17.88 18.32 -25.49
CA ASN A 68 -17.57 19.54 -24.75
C ASN A 68 -16.19 19.50 -24.08
N THR A 69 -15.42 18.43 -24.26
CA THR A 69 -14.01 18.40 -23.87
C THR A 69 -13.21 19.07 -24.97
N PRO A 70 -12.54 20.22 -24.72
CA PRO A 70 -11.71 20.86 -25.74
C PRO A 70 -10.65 19.85 -26.20
N ILE A 71 -10.68 19.50 -27.48
CA ILE A 71 -9.59 18.78 -28.12
C ILE A 71 -8.45 19.79 -28.23
N THR A 72 -7.49 19.74 -27.31
CA THR A 72 -6.17 20.31 -27.59
C THR A 72 -5.55 19.46 -28.68
N ASP A 73 -5.34 20.06 -29.85
CA ASP A 73 -4.61 19.48 -30.96
C ASP A 73 -3.32 18.83 -30.45
N THR A 74 -3.11 17.58 -30.84
CA THR A 74 -1.88 16.83 -30.59
C THR A 74 -0.66 17.60 -31.10
N PRO A 75 0.35 17.91 -30.27
CA PRO A 75 1.65 18.29 -30.80
C PRO A 75 2.38 17.01 -31.21
N ASP A 76 2.93 17.05 -32.42
CA ASP A 76 3.77 16.03 -33.03
C ASP A 76 4.81 15.42 -32.07
N LEU A 77 5.10 14.13 -32.30
CA LEU A 77 6.20 13.35 -31.72
C LEU A 77 7.48 14.19 -31.51
N LYS A 78 7.71 14.68 -30.29
CA LYS A 78 9.04 15.07 -29.80
C LYS A 78 9.19 14.69 -28.33
N THR A 79 10.06 13.70 -28.11
CA THR A 79 10.84 13.41 -26.90
C THR A 79 10.15 13.63 -25.55
N PHE A 80 9.68 12.54 -24.94
CA PHE A 80 9.24 12.52 -23.54
C PHE A 80 10.43 12.76 -22.58
N THR A 81 10.55 13.98 -22.06
CA THR A 81 11.19 14.23 -20.76
C THR A 81 10.11 14.25 -19.67
N PRO A 82 10.27 13.52 -18.55
CA PRO A 82 9.27 13.47 -17.50
C PRO A 82 9.42 14.68 -16.58
N SER A 83 8.87 15.83 -16.98
CA SER A 83 8.88 17.05 -16.17
C SER A 83 7.51 17.70 -16.10
N ALA A 84 6.49 16.93 -15.70
CA ALA A 84 5.26 17.43 -15.08
C ALA A 84 4.41 16.22 -14.64
N ASN A 85 4.47 15.89 -13.36
CA ASN A 85 3.57 14.89 -12.77
C ASN A 85 2.15 15.48 -12.75
N VAL A 86 1.30 15.07 -13.68
CA VAL A 86 -0.10 15.51 -13.83
C VAL A 86 -1.02 15.14 -12.65
N ASN A 87 -0.54 14.37 -11.66
CA ASN A 87 -1.34 14.04 -10.48
C ASN A 87 -1.49 15.19 -9.47
N THR A 88 -0.71 16.27 -9.55
CA THR A 88 -0.82 17.38 -8.58
C THR A 88 -1.92 18.40 -8.91
N GLN A 89 -2.46 18.42 -10.13
CA GLN A 89 -3.49 19.39 -10.56
C GLN A 89 -4.92 18.83 -10.58
N ARG A 90 -5.15 17.59 -10.14
CA ARG A 90 -6.49 16.96 -10.12
C ARG A 90 -7.31 17.31 -8.86
N GLY A 91 -6.80 18.17 -7.98
CA GLY A 91 -7.40 18.49 -6.68
C GLY A 91 -8.40 19.66 -6.66
N SER A 92 -8.63 20.38 -7.77
CA SER A 92 -9.33 21.69 -7.71
C SER A 92 -10.60 21.81 -8.57
N ARG A 93 -11.27 20.70 -8.90
CA ARG A 93 -12.56 20.74 -9.63
C ARG A 93 -13.69 20.03 -8.87
N MET A 94 -14.13 20.62 -7.76
CA MET A 94 -15.55 20.61 -7.41
C MET A 94 -16.10 22.01 -7.72
N GLN A 95 -16.66 22.17 -8.91
CA GLN A 95 -17.65 23.24 -9.13
C GLN A 95 -18.95 22.72 -8.53
N LEU A 96 -19.30 23.27 -7.36
CA LEU A 96 -20.65 23.19 -6.82
C LEU A 96 -21.55 24.01 -7.73
N MET A 97 -22.48 23.35 -8.41
CA MET A 97 -23.72 23.97 -8.84
C MET A 97 -24.87 23.06 -8.41
N ASP A 98 -25.70 23.62 -7.52
CA ASP A 98 -27.09 23.34 -7.15
C ASP A 98 -27.62 21.89 -7.27
N GLU A 99 -28.31 21.31 -6.28
CA GLU A 99 -29.23 21.90 -5.31
C GLU A 99 -29.53 20.80 -4.27
N SER A 100 -29.60 21.17 -2.99
CA SER A 100 -30.18 20.37 -1.88
C SER A 100 -29.64 18.94 -1.68
N ILE A 101 -28.68 18.75 -0.76
CA ILE A 101 -28.59 17.59 0.15
C ILE A 101 -27.57 17.95 1.24
N VAL A 102 -28.12 18.27 2.42
CA VAL A 102 -27.58 17.96 3.74
C VAL A 102 -26.23 18.60 4.11
N GLU A 103 -26.30 19.78 4.74
CA GLU A 103 -25.32 20.20 5.74
C GLU A 103 -25.36 19.20 6.92
N CYS A 104 -24.58 18.13 6.82
CA CYS A 104 -24.21 17.31 7.97
C CYS A 104 -22.69 17.17 8.02
N ASP A 105 -22.10 17.92 8.94
CA ASP A 105 -20.88 17.53 9.65
C ASP A 105 -19.55 17.59 8.87
N ASN A 106 -19.36 18.64 8.06
CA ASN A 106 -18.04 18.95 7.47
C ASN A 106 -16.92 19.12 8.52
N ASN A 107 -17.26 19.51 9.75
CA ASN A 107 -16.30 19.71 10.85
C ASN A 107 -15.67 18.38 11.33
N SER A 108 -16.42 17.28 11.29
CA SER A 108 -15.94 15.96 11.72
C SER A 108 -14.88 15.40 10.77
N ASN A 109 -15.07 15.59 9.46
CA ASN A 109 -14.09 15.15 8.45
C ASN A 109 -12.80 15.96 8.49
N ASP A 110 -12.88 17.28 8.72
CA ASP A 110 -11.68 18.13 8.84
C ASP A 110 -10.87 17.78 10.10
N LYS A 111 -11.56 17.48 11.20
CA LYS A 111 -10.91 16.99 12.43
C LYS A 111 -10.22 15.66 12.19
N LEU A 112 -10.89 14.68 11.59
CA LEU A 112 -10.29 13.38 11.24
C LEU A 112 -9.05 13.54 10.35
N LEU A 113 -9.12 14.41 9.33
CA LEU A 113 -7.98 14.67 8.45
C LEU A 113 -6.78 15.28 9.18
N SER A 114 -7.02 16.16 10.16
CA SER A 114 -5.95 16.73 10.97
C SER A 114 -5.33 15.70 11.92
N GLU A 115 -6.14 14.84 12.54
CA GLU A 115 -5.68 13.71 13.36
C GLU A 115 -4.84 12.72 12.52
N PHE A 116 -5.28 12.37 11.31
CA PHE A 116 -4.49 11.52 10.40
C PHE A 116 -3.14 12.14 10.04
N ARG A 117 -3.10 13.46 9.79
CA ARG A 117 -1.85 14.17 9.55
C ARG A 117 -0.95 14.14 10.77
N GLN A 118 -1.49 14.40 11.95
CA GLN A 118 -0.74 14.34 13.21
C GLN A 118 -0.17 12.94 13.46
N LEU A 119 -1.00 11.90 13.33
CA LEU A 119 -0.56 10.50 13.47
C LEU A 119 0.58 10.17 12.49
N LYS A 120 0.48 10.63 11.24
CA LYS A 120 1.56 10.46 10.25
C LYS A 120 2.87 11.10 10.73
N TYR A 121 2.83 12.32 11.28
CA TYR A 121 4.02 12.97 11.81
C TYR A 121 4.60 12.23 13.03
N GLU A 122 3.75 11.74 13.94
CA GLU A 122 4.19 10.97 15.10
C GLU A 122 4.81 9.62 14.72
N VAL A 123 4.25 8.93 13.71
CA VAL A 123 4.83 7.69 13.20
C VAL A 123 6.19 7.95 12.56
N LEU A 124 6.30 9.01 11.74
CA LEU A 124 7.57 9.37 11.10
C LEU A 124 8.64 9.76 12.14
N SER A 125 8.29 10.54 13.15
CA SER A 125 9.24 10.94 14.20
C SER A 125 9.72 9.74 15.02
N ARG A 126 8.81 8.80 15.36
CA ARG A 126 9.19 7.55 16.05
C ARG A 126 10.12 6.67 15.19
N LEU A 127 9.84 6.57 13.90
CA LEU A 127 10.69 5.81 12.98
C LEU A 127 12.09 6.42 12.86
N ASP A 128 12.19 7.74 12.83
CA ASP A 128 13.48 8.44 12.80
C ASP A 128 14.28 8.19 14.08
N VAL A 129 13.64 8.31 15.26
CA VAL A 129 14.25 7.98 16.55
C VAL A 129 14.72 6.53 16.59
N GLN A 130 13.91 5.57 16.15
CA GLN A 130 14.29 4.15 16.09
C GLN A 130 15.48 3.93 15.16
N THR A 131 15.50 4.58 14.00
CA THR A 131 16.61 4.50 13.03
C THR A 131 17.91 5.00 13.67
N ASN A 132 17.86 6.11 14.39
CA ASN A 132 19.01 6.67 15.10
C ASN A 132 19.50 5.76 16.22
N ILE A 133 18.60 5.15 16.99
CA ILE A 133 18.96 4.18 18.05
C ILE A 133 19.63 2.94 17.44
N ILE A 134 19.07 2.38 16.37
CA ILE A 134 19.64 1.22 15.69
C ILE A 134 21.05 1.53 15.19
N LYS A 135 21.24 2.69 14.55
CA LYS A 135 22.55 3.14 14.08
C LYS A 135 23.56 3.23 15.23
N HIS A 136 23.17 3.84 16.35
CA HIS A 136 24.04 3.97 17.51
C HIS A 136 24.40 2.60 18.13
N LEU A 137 23.44 1.68 18.23
CA LEU A 137 23.70 0.32 18.71
C LEU A 137 24.67 -0.43 17.78
N GLN A 138 24.53 -0.26 16.46
CA GLN A 138 25.45 -0.85 15.49
C GLN A 138 26.88 -0.34 15.66
N GLU A 139 27.05 0.97 15.89
CA GLU A 139 28.35 1.59 16.17
C GLU A 139 28.98 1.02 17.45
N ILE A 140 28.20 0.89 18.53
CA ILE A 140 28.67 0.28 19.80
C ILE A 140 29.06 -1.20 19.58
N CYS A 141 28.23 -1.99 18.91
CA CYS A 141 28.52 -3.39 18.61
C CYS A 141 29.80 -3.53 17.77
N PHE A 142 30.05 -2.61 16.84
CA PHE A 142 31.27 -2.63 16.04
C PHE A 142 32.51 -2.27 16.87
N SER A 143 32.43 -1.24 17.72
CA SER A 143 33.53 -0.85 18.62
C SER A 143 33.89 -2.00 19.57
N THR A 144 32.89 -2.53 20.27
CA THR A 144 33.09 -3.62 21.24
C THR A 144 33.65 -4.89 20.59
N LYS A 145 33.22 -5.23 19.37
CA LYS A 145 33.81 -6.34 18.61
C LYS A 145 35.29 -6.11 18.31
N THR A 146 35.66 -4.89 17.93
CA THR A 146 37.05 -4.53 17.62
C THR A 146 37.92 -4.62 18.87
N GLU A 147 37.46 -4.05 19.99
CA GLU A 147 38.14 -4.11 21.28
C GLU A 147 38.34 -5.57 21.76
N LEU A 148 37.35 -6.43 21.54
CA LEU A 148 37.44 -7.85 21.91
C LEU A 148 38.48 -8.61 21.07
N GLU A 149 38.58 -8.35 19.78
CA GLU A 149 39.62 -8.94 18.93
C GLU A 149 41.02 -8.42 19.32
N GLU A 150 41.17 -7.14 19.64
CA GLU A 150 42.43 -6.61 20.17
C GLU A 150 42.83 -7.26 21.49
N LEU A 151 41.87 -7.44 22.41
CA LEU A 151 42.10 -8.11 23.68
C LEU A 151 42.53 -9.56 23.48
N LYS A 152 41.88 -10.27 22.55
CA LYS A 152 42.22 -11.65 22.19
C LYS A 152 43.63 -11.76 21.62
N ILE A 153 44.05 -10.82 20.77
CA ILE A 153 45.44 -10.74 20.27
C ILE A 153 46.41 -10.54 21.43
N LYS A 154 46.14 -9.59 22.34
CA LYS A 154 46.97 -9.34 23.52
C LYS A 154 47.07 -10.58 24.41
N MET A 155 45.95 -11.25 24.69
CA MET A 155 45.93 -12.49 25.47
C MET A 155 46.77 -13.60 24.82
N LYS A 156 46.72 -13.75 23.49
CA LYS A 156 47.55 -14.71 22.77
C LYS A 156 49.05 -14.41 22.92
N VAL A 157 49.43 -13.13 22.86
CA VAL A 157 50.83 -12.71 23.09
C VAL A 157 51.25 -13.02 24.53
N PHE A 158 50.41 -12.74 25.52
CA PHE A 158 50.70 -13.08 26.92
C PHE A 158 50.83 -14.59 27.12
N GLN A 159 49.94 -15.39 26.53
CA GLN A 159 49.99 -16.85 26.60
C GLN A 159 51.29 -17.39 26.01
N ASN A 160 51.71 -16.91 24.84
CA ASN A 160 52.98 -17.32 24.22
C ASN A 160 54.21 -16.95 25.06
N LYS A 161 54.16 -15.85 25.82
CA LYS A 161 55.26 -15.43 26.72
C LYS A 161 55.31 -16.24 28.01
N LEU A 162 54.16 -16.61 28.56
CA LEU A 162 54.06 -17.38 29.81
C LEU A 162 54.30 -18.88 29.59
N PHE A 163 53.91 -19.39 28.42
CA PHE A 163 54.10 -20.78 28.03
C PHE A 163 54.74 -20.81 26.63
N PRO A 164 56.05 -20.58 26.52
CA PRO A 164 56.75 -20.78 25.26
C PRO A 164 56.58 -22.23 24.84
N THR A 165 55.89 -22.45 23.72
CA THR A 165 55.62 -23.79 23.16
C THR A 165 56.90 -24.58 22.85
N ASP A 166 58.08 -23.96 22.94
CA ASP A 166 59.38 -24.55 22.68
C ASP A 166 59.99 -25.36 23.86
N LEU A 167 59.29 -25.50 25.00
CA LEU A 167 59.79 -26.31 26.13
C LEU A 167 59.28 -27.76 26.18
N LEU A 168 58.56 -28.24 25.15
CA LEU A 168 58.05 -29.62 25.09
C LEU A 168 58.62 -30.49 23.95
N SER A 169 59.67 -30.03 23.25
CA SER A 169 60.34 -30.82 22.20
C SER A 169 61.66 -31.47 22.62
N THR A 170 62.10 -31.34 23.88
CA THR A 170 63.25 -32.07 24.41
C THR A 170 62.82 -33.18 25.38
N GLN A 171 62.28 -34.26 24.84
CA GLN A 171 62.42 -35.65 25.33
C GLN A 171 61.51 -36.58 24.51
N ASN A 172 62.05 -37.12 23.42
CA ASN A 172 61.98 -38.54 23.02
C ASN A 172 62.86 -38.76 21.79
#